data_AF-A0A813BFL8-F1
#
_entry.id   AF-A0A813BFL8-F1
#
_cell.length_a   1.000
_cell.length_b   1.000
_cell.length_c   1.000
_cell.angle_alpha   90.00
_cell.angle_beta   90.00
_cell.angle_gamma   90.00
#
_symmetry.space_group_name_H-M   'P 1'
#
loop_
_entity.id
_entity.type
_entity.pdbx_description
1 polymer ?
#
loop_
_entity_poly.entity_id
_entity_poly.type
_entity_poly.pdbx_seq_one_letter_code
_entity_poly.pdbx_strand_id
1 'polypeptide(L)'
;LGNFSDELAPHYGVEWVGLAPKMYSLSKTEGESKERAKGIPKSERKKLDHELYRTILECGGEHKVEFRRLGCRHHVNEVVEIRKRGLTALNTKTWQLDAHRSRPLGHFKNNDVWAACWTALQRGRCGFDERSDVAAFHLMNHILGFVDGEVGFLRREMTRDGQFKGKLFNTRYLRSS
;
A
#
# COMPACT_ATOMS: atom_id res chain seq x y z
N LEU A 1 -10.13 0.01 -34.49
CA LEU A 1 -9.52 0.55 -33.25
C LEU A 1 -10.46 0.23 -32.10
N GLY A 2 -9.97 -0.36 -31.01
CA GLY A 2 -10.82 -0.84 -29.91
C GLY A 2 -10.88 -2.36 -29.73
N ASN A 3 -10.01 -3.12 -30.39
CA ASN A 3 -9.91 -4.56 -30.13
C ASN A 3 -9.08 -4.77 -28.87
N PHE A 4 -9.60 -5.58 -27.94
CA PHE A 4 -8.84 -6.06 -26.79
C PHE A 4 -7.82 -7.08 -27.27
N SER A 5 -6.57 -6.66 -27.38
CA SER A 5 -5.44 -7.55 -27.65
C SER A 5 -4.98 -8.21 -26.35
N ASP A 6 -4.63 -9.49 -26.42
CA ASP A 6 -3.93 -10.15 -25.33
C ASP A 6 -2.51 -9.58 -25.20
N GLU A 7 -2.28 -8.79 -24.15
CA GLU A 7 -0.97 -8.18 -23.87
C GLU A 7 0.08 -9.15 -23.30
N LEU A 8 -0.33 -10.38 -22.97
CA LEU A 8 0.52 -11.37 -22.28
C LEU A 8 0.99 -12.49 -23.20
N ALA A 9 0.25 -12.74 -24.30
CA ALA A 9 0.63 -13.72 -25.31
C ALA A 9 2.09 -13.55 -25.78
N PRO A 10 2.86 -14.64 -25.94
CA PRO A 10 2.45 -16.05 -25.80
C PRO A 10 2.46 -16.60 -24.36
N HIS A 11 2.79 -15.77 -23.37
CA HIS A 11 2.91 -16.19 -21.97
C HIS A 11 1.61 -15.97 -21.20
N TYR A 12 1.53 -16.54 -20.01
CA TYR A 12 0.39 -16.37 -19.11
C TYR A 12 0.87 -15.75 -17.80
N GLY A 13 0.02 -14.90 -17.20
CA GLY A 13 0.28 -14.35 -15.87
C GLY A 13 0.14 -15.44 -14.82
N VAL A 14 1.18 -15.65 -14.02
CA VAL A 14 1.22 -16.64 -12.94
C VAL A 14 0.77 -16.01 -11.63
N GLU A 15 1.35 -14.86 -11.28
CA GLU A 15 1.08 -14.17 -10.02
C GLU A 15 0.97 -12.67 -10.24
N TRP A 16 -0.03 -12.05 -9.62
CA TRP A 16 -0.23 -10.60 -9.66
C TRP A 16 -0.16 -10.03 -8.25
N VAL A 17 0.67 -8.99 -8.09
CA VAL A 17 0.83 -8.27 -6.84
C VAL A 17 0.51 -6.79 -7.08
N GLY A 18 -0.63 -6.34 -6.55
CA GLY A 18 -1.07 -4.96 -6.64
C GLY A 18 -0.88 -4.22 -5.32
N LEU A 19 -0.12 -3.11 -5.35
CA LEU A 19 0.04 -2.23 -4.20
C LEU A 19 -0.92 -1.03 -4.27
N ALA A 20 -1.02 -0.40 -5.44
CA ALA A 20 -1.90 0.75 -5.65
C ALA A 20 -2.19 0.95 -7.15
N PRO A 21 -3.07 1.90 -7.54
CA PRO A 21 -3.30 2.20 -8.94
C PRO A 21 -2.01 2.56 -9.69
N LYS A 22 -1.73 1.82 -10.78
CA LYS A 22 -0.50 1.93 -11.59
C LYS A 22 0.79 1.55 -10.83
N MET A 23 0.66 0.83 -9.71
CA MET A 23 1.75 0.24 -8.92
C MET A 23 1.49 -1.25 -8.70
N TYR A 24 2.06 -2.09 -9.55
CA TYR A 24 1.85 -3.53 -9.51
C TYR A 24 3.01 -4.28 -10.17
N SER A 25 3.15 -5.56 -9.84
CA SER A 25 4.01 -6.51 -10.53
C SER A 25 3.19 -7.71 -11.01
N LEU A 26 3.49 -8.20 -12.20
CA LEU A 26 2.86 -9.38 -12.80
C LEU A 26 3.96 -10.35 -13.23
N SER A 27 4.03 -11.50 -12.57
CA SER A 27 4.94 -12.60 -12.91
C SER A 27 4.37 -13.42 -14.07
N LYS A 28 5.23 -13.89 -14.97
CA LYS A 28 4.88 -14.74 -16.12
C LYS A 28 5.56 -16.12 -16.02
N THR A 29 5.10 -17.07 -16.84
CA THR A 29 5.59 -18.46 -16.87
C THR A 29 7.08 -18.63 -17.15
N GLU A 30 7.74 -17.71 -17.86
CA GLU A 30 9.18 -17.79 -18.16
C GLU A 30 10.08 -17.12 -17.11
N GLY A 31 9.54 -16.78 -15.94
CA GLY A 31 10.29 -16.06 -14.91
C GLY A 31 10.48 -14.57 -15.20
N GLU A 32 10.00 -14.09 -16.35
CA GLU A 32 9.86 -12.66 -16.61
C GLU A 32 8.74 -12.05 -15.77
N SER A 33 8.97 -10.84 -15.27
CA SER A 33 7.95 -10.04 -14.61
C SER A 33 7.76 -8.68 -15.27
N LYS A 34 6.54 -8.14 -15.16
CA LYS A 34 6.16 -6.81 -15.67
C LYS A 34 5.85 -5.90 -14.49
N GLU A 35 6.81 -5.05 -14.14
CA GLU A 35 6.68 -4.09 -13.04
C GLU A 35 6.16 -2.75 -13.53
N ARG A 36 5.25 -2.19 -12.74
CA ARG A 36 4.78 -0.81 -12.85
C ARG A 36 4.96 -0.14 -11.50
N ALA A 37 5.68 0.97 -11.50
CA ALA A 37 5.84 1.85 -10.34
C ALA A 37 5.58 3.29 -10.79
N LYS A 38 4.52 3.90 -10.25
CA LYS A 38 4.06 5.24 -10.66
C LYS A 38 5.11 6.28 -10.31
N GLY A 39 5.52 7.07 -11.30
CA GLY A 39 6.46 8.17 -11.12
C GLY A 39 7.92 7.73 -10.94
N ILE A 40 8.24 6.43 -10.94
CA ILE A 40 9.61 5.95 -10.86
C ILE A 40 10.21 5.88 -12.27
N PRO A 41 11.40 6.45 -12.49
CA PRO A 41 12.05 6.43 -13.81
C PRO A 41 12.32 4.99 -14.26
N LYS A 42 12.44 4.78 -15.57
CA LYS A 42 12.62 3.44 -16.15
C LYS A 42 13.90 2.76 -15.64
N SER A 43 14.98 3.53 -15.42
CA SER A 43 16.25 3.02 -14.90
C SER A 43 16.10 2.38 -13.52
N GLU A 44 15.46 3.09 -12.59
CA GLU A 44 15.23 2.59 -11.23
C GLU A 44 14.17 1.49 -11.19
N ARG A 45 13.15 1.56 -12.06
CA ARG A 45 12.10 0.54 -12.11
C ARG A 45 12.62 -0.83 -12.52
N LYS A 46 13.64 -0.90 -13.38
CA LYS A 46 14.29 -2.15 -13.78
C LYS A 46 15.02 -2.85 -12.64
N LYS A 47 15.29 -2.15 -11.53
CA LYS A 47 15.91 -2.72 -10.33
C LYS A 47 14.86 -3.29 -9.36
N LEU A 48 13.58 -3.08 -9.63
CA LEU A 48 12.49 -3.64 -8.82
C LEU A 48 12.19 -5.04 -9.35
N ASP A 49 12.04 -6.00 -8.45
CA ASP A 49 11.66 -7.38 -8.75
C ASP A 49 10.25 -7.69 -8.22
N HIS A 50 9.71 -8.85 -8.58
CA HIS A 50 8.38 -9.27 -8.13
C HIS A 50 8.33 -9.53 -6.62
N GLU A 51 9.40 -10.08 -6.05
CA GLU A 51 9.50 -10.44 -4.63
C GLU A 51 9.46 -9.23 -3.71
N LEU A 52 10.05 -8.10 -4.10
CA LEU A 52 9.96 -6.85 -3.36
C LEU A 52 8.52 -6.35 -3.29
N TYR A 53 7.72 -6.47 -4.36
CA TYR A 53 6.30 -6.11 -4.31
C TYR A 53 5.55 -7.02 -3.35
N ARG A 54 5.81 -8.33 -3.40
CA ARG A 54 5.21 -9.32 -2.48
C ARG A 54 5.53 -8.99 -1.03
N THR A 55 6.81 -8.77 -0.73
CA THR A 55 7.30 -8.43 0.60
C THR A 55 6.67 -7.14 1.11
N ILE A 56 6.59 -6.11 0.26
CA ILE A 56 5.94 -4.85 0.63
C ILE A 56 4.45 -5.05 0.89
N LEU A 57 3.75 -5.89 0.12
CA LEU A 57 2.34 -6.17 0.35
C LEU A 57 2.12 -6.93 1.67
N GLU A 58 2.93 -7.96 1.93
CA GLU A 58 2.77 -8.86 3.08
C GLU A 58 3.25 -8.22 4.38
N CYS A 59 4.36 -7.49 4.35
CA CYS A 59 4.96 -6.82 5.51
C CYS A 59 4.62 -5.33 5.58
N GLY A 60 3.72 -4.84 4.72
CA GLY A 60 3.31 -3.43 4.54
C GLY A 60 4.41 -2.38 4.69
N GLY A 61 5.56 -2.68 4.08
CA GLY A 61 6.72 -1.80 4.10
C GLY A 61 6.63 -0.64 3.11
N GLU A 62 7.74 0.08 3.00
CA GLU A 62 7.98 1.04 1.93
C GLU A 62 9.36 0.84 1.33
N HIS A 63 9.48 1.06 0.03
CA HIS A 63 10.76 1.10 -0.67
C HIS A 63 11.06 2.54 -1.09
N LYS A 64 12.26 3.01 -0.79
CA LYS A 64 12.74 4.35 -1.16
C LYS A 64 13.66 4.23 -2.38
N VAL A 65 13.47 5.13 -3.33
CA VAL A 65 14.27 5.21 -4.55
C VAL A 65 14.96 6.57 -4.58
N GLU A 66 16.22 6.54 -4.99
CA GLU A 66 17.05 7.72 -5.18
C GLU A 66 17.59 7.74 -6.60
N PHE A 67 17.47 8.87 -7.28
CA PHE A 67 18.01 9.05 -8.62
C PHE A 67 18.25 10.52 -8.92
N ARG A 68 19.13 10.76 -9.88
CA ARG A 68 19.42 12.09 -10.40
C ARG A 68 18.65 12.33 -11.68
N ARG A 69 18.17 13.55 -11.87
CA ARG A 69 17.59 14.00 -13.14
C ARG A 69 18.13 15.37 -13.50
N LEU A 70 18.16 15.67 -14.79
CA LEU A 70 18.33 17.04 -15.25
C LEU A 70 17.03 17.81 -15.01
N GLY A 71 17.14 18.94 -14.34
CA GLY A 71 16.09 19.93 -14.11
C GLY A 71 16.47 21.28 -14.69
N CYS A 72 15.52 22.20 -14.71
CA CYS A 72 15.75 23.58 -15.11
C CYS A 72 15.09 24.50 -14.09
N ARG A 73 15.85 25.46 -13.58
CA ARG A 73 15.39 26.48 -12.66
C ARG A 73 15.90 27.84 -13.12
N HIS A 74 15.00 28.80 -13.33
CA HIS A 74 15.33 30.11 -13.90
C HIS A 74 16.14 30.03 -15.22
N HIS A 75 15.76 29.12 -16.12
CA HIS A 75 16.46 28.88 -17.39
C HIS A 75 17.90 28.35 -17.27
N VAL A 76 18.33 27.94 -16.07
CA VAL A 76 19.62 27.30 -15.85
C VAL A 76 19.41 25.80 -15.65
N ASN A 77 20.15 24.99 -16.40
CA ASN A 77 20.13 23.53 -16.26
C ASN A 77 20.88 23.14 -14.99
N GLU A 78 20.26 22.31 -14.17
CA GLU A 78 20.82 21.80 -12.92
C GLU A 78 20.61 20.28 -12.80
N VAL A 79 21.53 19.60 -12.11
CA VAL A 79 21.35 18.20 -11.73
C VAL A 79 20.61 18.16 -10.40
N VAL A 80 19.41 17.61 -10.40
CA VAL A 80 18.58 17.48 -9.20
C VAL A 80 18.62 16.04 -8.71
N GLU A 81 19.06 15.86 -7.47
CA GLU A 81 18.98 14.58 -6.76
C GLU A 81 17.60 14.46 -6.10
N ILE A 82 16.90 13.36 -6.41
CA ILE A 82 15.55 13.12 -5.92
C ILE A 82 15.56 11.84 -5.11
N ARG A 83 15.22 11.96 -3.84
CA ARG A 83 14.90 10.84 -2.95
C ARG A 83 13.40 10.82 -2.68
N LYS A 84 12.72 9.73 -3.04
CA LYS A 84 11.27 9.60 -2.81
C LYS A 84 10.85 8.16 -2.52
N ARG A 85 9.65 8.01 -1.95
CA ARG A 85 8.99 6.72 -1.82
C ARG A 85 8.68 6.16 -3.22
N GLY A 86 9.20 4.97 -3.51
CA GLY A 86 9.01 4.26 -4.76
C GLY A 86 7.81 3.33 -4.71
N LEU A 87 7.82 2.39 -3.77
CA LEU A 87 6.72 1.45 -3.53
C LEU A 87 6.22 1.61 -2.10
N THR A 88 4.92 1.43 -1.91
CA THR A 88 4.28 1.46 -0.60
C THR A 88 2.99 0.65 -0.66
N ALA A 89 2.72 -0.13 0.38
CA ALA A 89 1.44 -0.84 0.51
C ALA A 89 0.30 0.07 0.98
N LEU A 90 0.61 1.23 1.58
CA LEU A 90 -0.37 2.09 2.23
C LEU A 90 -0.59 3.37 1.44
N ASN A 91 -1.86 3.74 1.26
CA ASN A 91 -2.22 5.02 0.68
C ASN A 91 -2.33 6.08 1.77
N THR A 92 -1.29 6.88 1.94
CA THR A 92 -1.21 7.93 2.98
C THR A 92 -1.97 9.22 2.60
N LYS A 93 -2.60 9.30 1.43
CA LYS A 93 -3.27 10.53 0.96
C LYS A 93 -4.79 10.48 1.03
N THR A 94 -5.34 9.29 1.27
CA THR A 94 -6.78 9.07 1.27
C THR A 94 -7.20 8.45 2.60
N TRP A 95 -8.28 8.99 3.15
CA TRP A 95 -9.01 8.40 4.24
C TRP A 95 -10.00 7.38 3.68
N GLN A 96 -9.77 6.10 3.92
CA GLN A 96 -10.68 5.05 3.47
C GLN A 96 -11.91 5.01 4.38
N LEU A 97 -13.11 5.10 3.81
CA LEU A 97 -14.37 4.98 4.57
C LEU A 97 -14.88 3.54 4.56
N ASP A 98 -14.91 2.94 3.38
CA ASP A 98 -15.32 1.56 3.13
C ASP A 98 -14.47 0.99 1.98
N ALA A 99 -14.78 -0.21 1.48
CA ALA A 99 -13.98 -0.81 0.39
C ALA A 99 -13.99 -0.01 -0.94
N HIS A 100 -15.01 0.83 -1.17
CA HIS A 100 -15.25 1.48 -2.45
C HIS A 100 -15.23 3.01 -2.38
N ARG A 101 -15.28 3.59 -1.18
CA ARG A 101 -15.39 5.01 -0.92
C ARG A 101 -14.23 5.46 -0.07
N SER A 102 -13.68 6.60 -0.46
CA SER A 102 -12.62 7.27 0.27
C SER A 102 -12.84 8.78 0.23
N ARG A 103 -12.20 9.47 1.18
CA ARG A 103 -12.10 10.93 1.22
C ARG A 103 -10.63 11.33 1.14
N PRO A 104 -10.32 12.58 0.75
CA PRO A 104 -8.99 13.13 0.98
C PRO A 104 -8.65 13.12 2.47
N LEU A 105 -7.37 12.89 2.82
CA LEU A 105 -6.94 12.85 4.22
C LEU A 105 -7.27 14.16 4.98
N GLY A 106 -7.16 15.31 4.32
CA GLY A 106 -7.46 16.63 4.91
C GLY A 106 -8.94 17.05 4.90
N HIS A 107 -9.88 16.13 4.68
CA HIS A 107 -11.30 16.46 4.61
C HIS A 107 -11.88 16.76 6.01
N PHE A 108 -12.63 17.86 6.18
CA PHE A 108 -13.12 18.32 7.49
C PHE A 108 -13.90 17.25 8.29
N LYS A 109 -14.76 16.48 7.61
CA LYS A 109 -15.53 15.37 8.20
C LYS A 109 -14.69 14.20 8.73
N ASN A 110 -13.37 14.16 8.50
CA ASN A 110 -12.52 13.12 9.06
C ASN A 110 -12.31 13.34 10.56
N ASN A 111 -12.38 14.59 11.03
CA ASN A 111 -12.22 14.94 12.45
C ASN A 111 -13.38 14.40 13.31
N ASP A 112 -14.60 14.40 12.78
CA ASP A 112 -15.79 13.88 13.49
C ASP A 112 -15.69 12.36 13.71
N VAL A 113 -15.11 11.65 12.74
CA VAL A 113 -14.88 10.19 12.80
C VAL A 113 -13.79 9.85 13.83
N TRP A 114 -12.75 10.68 13.93
CA TRP A 114 -11.70 10.56 14.94
C TRP A 114 -12.27 10.67 16.36
N ALA A 115 -13.11 11.67 16.60
CA ALA A 115 -13.77 11.86 17.90
C ALA A 115 -14.69 10.68 18.24
N ALA A 116 -15.43 10.15 17.26
CA ALA A 116 -16.29 8.98 17.45
C ALA A 116 -15.49 7.69 17.74
N CYS A 117 -14.40 7.43 17.01
CA CYS A 117 -13.52 6.29 17.23
C CYS A 117 -12.84 6.35 18.60
N TRP A 118 -12.31 7.51 18.98
CA TRP A 118 -11.69 7.73 20.29
C TRP A 118 -12.70 7.51 21.43
N THR A 119 -13.93 8.02 21.27
CA THR A 119 -15.00 7.82 22.24
C THR A 119 -15.44 6.35 22.34
N ALA A 120 -15.45 5.61 21.22
CA ALA A 120 -15.76 4.18 21.22
C ALA A 120 -14.67 3.34 21.92
N LEU A 121 -13.40 3.69 21.70
CA LEU A 121 -12.23 3.08 22.36
C LEU A 121 -12.25 3.33 23.88
N GLN A 122 -12.51 4.57 24.31
CA GLN A 122 -12.60 4.93 25.74
C GLN A 122 -13.77 4.25 26.46
N ARG A 123 -14.84 3.90 25.74
CA ARG A 123 -16.02 3.23 26.30
C ARG A 123 -15.89 1.71 26.37
N GLY A 124 -14.72 1.14 26.03
CA GLY A 124 -14.44 -0.29 26.20
C GLY A 124 -15.40 -1.21 25.42
N ARG A 125 -16.00 -0.74 24.32
CA ARG A 125 -16.85 -1.60 23.49
C ARG A 125 -15.97 -2.52 22.64
N CYS A 126 -15.79 -3.74 23.12
CA CYS A 126 -15.34 -4.89 22.36
C CYS A 126 -16.49 -5.39 21.46
N GLY A 127 -16.62 -4.80 20.27
CA GLY A 127 -17.58 -5.22 19.27
C GLY A 127 -17.51 -4.30 18.06
N PHE A 128 -16.73 -4.72 17.06
CA PHE A 128 -16.63 -4.05 15.76
C PHE A 128 -17.61 -4.75 14.78
N ASP A 129 -18.55 -4.00 14.20
CA ASP A 129 -19.52 -4.42 13.20
C ASP A 129 -19.07 -4.02 11.78
N GLU A 130 -19.16 -4.95 10.83
CA GLU A 130 -18.35 -5.09 9.60
C GLU A 130 -18.36 -3.90 8.61
N ARG A 131 -19.23 -2.90 8.79
CA ARG A 131 -19.47 -1.81 7.82
C ARG A 131 -18.88 -0.45 8.18
N SER A 132 -18.71 -0.12 9.47
CA SER A 132 -18.16 1.18 9.92
C SER A 132 -16.67 1.13 10.24
N ASP A 133 -16.09 -0.06 10.14
CA ASP A 133 -14.96 -0.42 10.99
C ASP A 133 -13.66 -0.59 10.23
N VAL A 134 -13.73 -0.50 8.91
CA VAL A 134 -12.56 -0.42 8.03
C VAL A 134 -11.82 0.91 8.21
N ALA A 135 -12.54 1.99 8.52
CA ALA A 135 -11.96 3.30 8.80
C ALA A 135 -11.21 3.32 10.15
N ALA A 136 -11.81 2.71 11.18
CA ALA A 136 -11.16 2.52 12.48
C ALA A 136 -9.97 1.54 12.39
N PHE A 137 -10.05 0.52 11.51
CA PHE A 137 -8.97 -0.43 11.20
C PHE A 137 -7.74 0.23 10.55
N HIS A 138 -7.95 1.10 9.56
CA HIS A 138 -6.84 1.86 8.97
C HIS A 138 -6.28 2.91 9.92
N LEU A 139 -7.13 3.49 10.78
CA LEU A 139 -6.69 4.42 11.82
C LEU A 139 -5.90 3.73 12.94
N MET A 140 -6.32 2.56 13.40
CA MET A 140 -5.58 1.74 14.38
C MET A 140 -4.24 1.29 13.83
N ASN A 141 -4.15 0.90 12.56
CA ASN A 141 -2.84 0.59 11.93
C ASN A 141 -1.92 1.83 11.87
N HIS A 142 -2.48 3.02 11.70
CA HIS A 142 -1.72 4.28 11.69
C HIS A 142 -1.32 4.75 13.11
N ILE A 143 -2.11 4.42 14.14
CA ILE A 143 -1.84 4.76 15.55
C ILE A 143 -0.88 3.75 16.19
N LEU A 144 -1.08 2.44 16.00
CA LEU A 144 -0.19 1.41 16.54
C LEU A 144 1.22 1.49 15.92
N GLY A 145 1.33 1.83 14.64
CA GLY A 145 2.62 2.13 14.00
C GLY A 145 3.29 3.42 14.49
N PHE A 146 2.56 4.33 15.12
CA PHE A 146 3.09 5.59 15.67
C PHE A 146 3.42 5.50 17.17
N VAL A 147 2.69 4.67 17.93
CA VAL A 147 2.80 4.60 19.40
C VAL A 147 3.80 3.53 19.87
N ASP A 148 3.90 2.38 19.19
CA ASP A 148 4.76 1.27 19.68
C ASP A 148 5.93 0.90 18.75
N GLY A 149 6.04 1.49 17.56
CA GLY A 149 7.06 1.11 16.58
C GLY A 149 6.96 -0.34 16.08
N GLU A 150 5.87 -1.05 16.42
CA GLU A 150 5.52 -2.37 15.91
C GLU A 150 4.45 -2.20 14.82
N VAL A 151 4.81 -2.49 13.56
CA VAL A 151 3.86 -2.41 12.44
C VAL A 151 3.16 -3.76 12.30
N GLY A 152 2.04 -3.95 13.00
CA GLY A 152 1.22 -5.15 12.83
C GLY A 152 0.36 -5.10 11.57
N PHE A 153 0.27 -6.21 10.83
CA PHE A 153 -0.67 -6.35 9.70
C PHE A 153 -1.78 -7.34 10.06
N LEU A 154 -3.03 -6.94 9.86
CA LEU A 154 -4.17 -7.85 9.97
C LEU A 154 -4.40 -8.55 8.63
N ARG A 155 -4.00 -9.82 8.51
CA ARG A 155 -4.32 -10.69 7.36
C ARG A 155 -5.77 -11.12 7.47
N ARG A 156 -6.53 -11.00 6.38
CA ARG A 156 -7.87 -11.60 6.28
C ARG A 156 -7.74 -13.05 5.81
N GLU A 157 -8.11 -13.99 6.67
CA GLU A 157 -8.27 -15.39 6.30
C GLU A 157 -9.76 -15.69 6.15
N MET A 158 -10.17 -16.20 4.99
CA MET A 158 -11.52 -16.70 4.78
C MET A 158 -11.61 -18.09 5.42
N THR A 159 -12.46 -18.22 6.44
CA THR A 159 -12.74 -19.52 7.05
C THR A 159 -13.60 -20.36 6.12
N ARG A 160 -13.60 -21.69 6.32
CA ARG A 160 -14.36 -22.65 5.51
C ARG A 160 -15.87 -22.34 5.48
N ASP A 161 -16.36 -21.61 6.47
CA ASP A 161 -17.76 -21.18 6.60
C ASP A 161 -18.07 -19.86 5.87
N GLY A 162 -17.12 -19.33 5.09
CA GLY A 162 -17.28 -18.09 4.31
C GLY A 162 -17.13 -16.79 5.10
N GLN A 163 -16.89 -16.87 6.42
CA GLN A 163 -16.63 -15.69 7.27
C GLN A 163 -15.16 -15.27 7.21
N PHE A 164 -14.90 -13.97 7.17
CA PHE A 164 -13.54 -13.42 7.18
C PHE A 164 -13.08 -13.20 8.62
N LYS A 165 -12.04 -13.91 9.05
CA LYS A 165 -11.36 -13.64 10.33
C LYS A 165 -10.10 -12.84 10.07
N GLY A 166 -9.96 -11.70 10.76
CA GLY A 166 -8.71 -10.96 10.82
C GLY A 166 -7.77 -11.60 11.84
N LYS A 167 -6.56 -12.00 11.43
CA LYS A 167 -5.47 -12.35 12.35
C LYS A 167 -4.44 -11.23 12.39
N LEU A 168 -4.11 -10.74 13.58
CA LEU A 168 -3.04 -9.76 13.79
C LEU A 168 -1.68 -10.46 13.69
N PHE A 169 -0.91 -10.13 12.67
CA PHE A 169 0.49 -10.54 12.55
C PHE A 169 1.37 -9.42 13.10
N ASN A 170 2.00 -9.69 14.25
CA ASN A 170 3.01 -8.80 14.83
C ASN A 170 4.32 -8.91 14.03
N THR A 171 4.87 -7.80 13.52
CA THR A 171 6.21 -7.77 12.93
C THR A 171 7.27 -7.57 14.00
N ARG A 172 7.54 -8.61 14.81
CA ARG A 172 8.77 -8.67 15.65
C ARG A 172 10.08 -8.80 14.85
N TYR A 173 10.07 -8.52 13.56
CA TYR A 173 11.22 -8.73 12.66
C TYR A 173 12.09 -7.49 12.40
N LEU A 174 11.87 -6.35 13.07
CA LEU A 174 12.65 -5.12 12.86
C LEU A 174 13.45 -4.62 14.07
N ARG A 175 13.74 -5.48 15.06
CA ARG A 175 14.73 -5.20 16.12
C ARG A 175 15.71 -6.36 16.27
N SER A 176 16.61 -6.47 15.29
CA SER A 176 17.81 -7.30 15.36
C SER A 176 18.79 -6.82 14.29
N SER A 177 19.39 -5.64 14.51
CA SER A 177 20.75 -5.29 14.05
C SER A 177 21.24 -4.11 14.87
#